data_AF-A0A6L3F0F0-F1
#
_entry.id   AF-A0A6L3F0F0-F1
#
_cell.length_a   1.000
_cell.length_b   1.000
_cell.length_c   1.000
_cell.angle_alpha   90.00
_cell.angle_beta   90.00
_cell.angle_gamma   90.00
#
_symmetry.space_group_name_H-M   'P 1'
#
loop_
_entity.id
_entity.type
_entity.pdbx_description
1 polymer ?
#
loop_
_entity_poly.entity_id
_entity_poly.type
_entity_poly.pdbx_seq_one_letter_code
_entity_poly.pdbx_strand_id
1 'polypeptide(L)'
;MTIVTIKLLIVVIFLALFLRKPSIVSGIGLITVTTAVLLDTFLGTFNREEMLATMGFFFYVIGGVLVGGMAVWTWGVLRPLLGAEPTTTSVPTFAPVAAPPLQTETQPNPPKSGTAFDRNMLFNEIRSRLGRDDVLDLLFDLNIQENEVMTLNQTMDSLIINMMDFADEQGQTGALALAVERILTPPPPENLPRIEKIDSSSPPTILRHYLLSHFKLIDLQGIATRLNVDWEQLDTTNKKSLVRNLLLHLSRRNQTEHLIDLLHEQTAVSDQS
;
A
#
# COMPACT_ATOMS: atom_id res chain seq x y z
N MET A 1 -48.17 6.69 -7.86
CA MET A 1 -47.68 6.60 -6.46
C MET A 1 -46.94 5.30 -6.17
N THR A 2 -47.51 4.13 -6.47
CA THR A 2 -46.90 2.81 -6.21
C THR A 2 -45.48 2.60 -6.77
N ILE A 3 -45.20 3.05 -8.00
CA ILE A 3 -43.88 2.91 -8.64
C ILE A 3 -42.79 3.70 -7.89
N VAL A 4 -43.12 4.91 -7.43
CA VAL A 4 -42.18 5.76 -6.66
C VAL A 4 -41.88 5.14 -5.31
N THR A 5 -42.89 4.56 -4.66
CA THR A 5 -42.73 3.85 -3.39
C THR A 5 -41.82 2.63 -3.52
N ILE A 6 -41.94 1.86 -4.61
CA ILE A 6 -41.09 0.70 -4.89
C ILE A 6 -39.63 1.14 -5.12
N LYS A 7 -39.41 2.20 -5.90
CA LYS A 7 -38.07 2.77 -6.16
C LYS A 7 -37.38 3.20 -4.87
N LEU A 8 -38.10 3.92 -4.00
CA LEU A 8 -37.58 4.38 -2.71
C LEU A 8 -37.28 3.20 -1.79
N LEU A 9 -38.15 2.18 -1.77
CA LEU A 9 -37.92 0.95 -1.00
C LEU A 9 -36.64 0.22 -1.43
N ILE A 10 -36.37 0.13 -2.74
CA ILE A 10 -35.13 -0.47 -3.27
C ILE A 10 -33.90 0.30 -2.75
N VAL A 11 -33.91 1.63 -2.83
CA VAL A 11 -32.79 2.46 -2.33
C VAL A 11 -32.59 2.27 -0.82
N VAL A 12 -33.68 2.23 -0.05
CA VAL A 12 -33.62 2.03 1.41
C VAL A 12 -33.08 0.64 1.78
N ILE A 13 -33.44 -0.41 1.03
CA ILE A 13 -32.89 -1.76 1.24
C ILE A 13 -31.38 -1.78 1.00
N PHE A 14 -30.92 -1.17 -0.10
CA PHE A 14 -29.48 -1.08 -0.39
C PHE A 14 -28.73 -0.23 0.63
N LEU A 15 -29.34 0.85 1.12
CA LEU A 15 -28.78 1.68 2.20
C LEU A 15 -28.65 0.88 3.50
N ALA A 16 -29.68 0.09 3.86
CA ALA A 16 -29.65 -0.78 5.04
C ALA A 16 -28.60 -1.89 4.92
N LEU A 17 -28.44 -2.48 3.73
CA LEU A 17 -27.39 -3.46 3.45
C LEU A 17 -25.98 -2.85 3.56
N PHE A 18 -25.80 -1.62 3.08
CA PHE A 18 -24.55 -0.87 3.23
C PHE A 18 -24.21 -0.56 4.69
N LEU A 19 -25.20 -0.08 5.47
CA LEU A 19 -25.03 0.21 6.90
C LEU A 19 -24.69 -1.03 7.73
N ARG A 20 -25.20 -2.20 7.35
CA ARG A 20 -24.96 -3.46 8.06
C ARG A 20 -23.58 -4.05 7.79
N LYS A 21 -23.02 -3.86 6.60
CA LYS A 21 -21.66 -4.27 6.22
C LYS A 21 -21.06 -3.25 5.25
N PRO A 22 -20.39 -2.20 5.76
CA PRO A 22 -19.76 -1.20 4.92
C PRO A 22 -18.56 -1.84 4.20
N SER A 23 -18.63 -1.88 2.89
CA SER A 23 -17.57 -2.39 2.01
C SER A 23 -17.55 -1.57 0.73
N ILE A 24 -16.42 -1.54 0.04
CA ILE A 24 -16.29 -0.81 -1.23
C ILE A 24 -17.30 -1.33 -2.26
N VAL A 25 -17.53 -2.65 -2.30
CA VAL A 25 -18.51 -3.29 -3.19
C VAL A 25 -19.95 -2.85 -2.87
N SER A 26 -20.32 -2.76 -1.58
CA SER A 26 -21.65 -2.28 -1.19
C SER A 26 -21.84 -0.78 -1.45
N GLY A 27 -20.77 0.03 -1.34
CA GLY A 27 -20.79 1.45 -1.70
C GLY A 27 -21.00 1.68 -3.19
N ILE A 28 -20.27 0.94 -4.04
CA ILE A 28 -20.44 1.01 -5.51
C ILE A 28 -21.86 0.57 -5.92
N GLY A 29 -22.39 -0.49 -5.31
CA GLY A 29 -23.76 -0.93 -5.54
C GLY A 29 -24.80 0.12 -5.15
N LEU A 30 -24.64 0.75 -3.96
CA LEU A 30 -25.54 1.80 -3.49
C LEU A 30 -25.53 3.02 -4.42
N ILE A 31 -24.36 3.48 -4.84
CA ILE A 31 -24.24 4.61 -5.78
C ILE A 31 -24.91 4.26 -7.11
N THR A 32 -24.62 3.09 -7.67
CA THR A 32 -25.18 2.66 -8.96
C THR A 32 -26.70 2.56 -8.93
N VAL A 33 -27.27 1.96 -7.88
CA VAL A 33 -28.73 1.83 -7.72
C VAL A 33 -29.39 3.20 -7.48
N THR A 34 -28.78 4.05 -6.66
CA THR A 34 -29.32 5.39 -6.37
C THR A 34 -29.31 6.27 -7.62
N THR A 35 -28.22 6.24 -8.39
CA THR A 35 -28.09 6.96 -9.66
C THR A 35 -29.05 6.42 -10.72
N ALA A 36 -29.24 5.09 -10.80
CA ALA A 36 -30.23 4.49 -11.72
C ALA A 36 -31.66 4.95 -11.40
N VAL A 37 -32.04 4.93 -10.12
CA VAL A 37 -33.38 5.34 -9.67
C VAL A 37 -33.62 6.84 -9.90
N LEU A 38 -32.61 7.67 -9.64
CA LEU A 38 -32.67 9.11 -9.93
C LEU A 38 -32.80 9.37 -11.42
N LEU A 39 -31.99 8.70 -12.25
CA LEU A 39 -32.01 8.86 -13.70
C LEU A 39 -33.35 8.39 -14.30
N ASP A 40 -33.89 7.27 -13.84
CA ASP A 40 -35.18 6.75 -14.29
C ASP A 40 -36.35 7.65 -13.85
N THR A 41 -36.25 8.29 -12.69
CA THR A 41 -37.23 9.29 -12.23
C THR A 41 -37.11 10.60 -13.03
N PHE A 42 -35.89 11.01 -13.33
CA PHE A 42 -35.60 12.19 -14.14
C PHE A 42 -36.08 11.99 -15.58
N LEU A 43 -35.82 10.84 -16.20
CA LEU A 43 -36.29 10.49 -17.55
C LEU A 43 -37.79 10.19 -17.64
N GLY A 44 -38.40 9.77 -16.54
CA GLY A 44 -39.86 9.66 -16.45
C GLY A 44 -40.54 11.03 -16.34
N THR A 45 -39.82 12.05 -15.84
CA THR A 45 -40.34 13.42 -15.67
C THR A 45 -40.06 14.27 -16.91
N PHE A 46 -38.87 14.11 -17.50
CA PHE A 46 -38.43 14.80 -18.70
C PHE A 46 -38.32 13.78 -19.83
N ASN A 47 -39.07 13.97 -20.92
CA ASN A 47 -39.14 13.01 -22.00
C ASN A 47 -37.73 12.63 -22.49
N ARG A 48 -37.46 11.32 -22.62
CA ARG A 48 -36.12 10.79 -22.95
C ARG A 48 -35.58 11.38 -24.25
N GLU A 49 -36.45 11.61 -25.22
CA GLU A 49 -36.10 12.18 -26.53
C GLU A 49 -35.67 13.65 -26.41
N GLU A 50 -36.33 14.45 -25.56
CA GLU A 50 -35.93 15.83 -25.26
C GLU A 50 -34.60 15.88 -24.49
N MET A 51 -34.40 14.95 -23.54
CA MET A 51 -33.16 14.88 -22.77
C MET A 51 -31.97 14.40 -23.62
N LEU A 52 -32.20 13.47 -24.55
CA LEU A 52 -31.21 13.10 -25.56
C LEU A 52 -30.86 14.27 -26.48
N ALA A 53 -31.86 15.04 -26.92
CA ALA A 53 -31.64 16.23 -27.74
C ALA A 53 -30.87 17.34 -26.99
N THR A 54 -31.11 17.48 -25.69
CA THR A 54 -30.50 18.53 -24.86
C THR A 54 -29.10 18.16 -24.36
N MET A 55 -28.89 16.92 -23.91
CA MET A 55 -27.60 16.48 -23.34
C MET A 55 -26.68 15.79 -24.37
N GLY A 56 -27.21 15.31 -25.49
CA GLY A 56 -26.43 14.68 -26.55
C GLY A 56 -25.47 13.61 -26.04
N PHE A 57 -24.17 13.82 -26.28
CA PHE A 57 -23.09 12.91 -25.87
C PHE A 57 -23.08 12.60 -24.35
N PHE A 58 -23.38 13.57 -23.50
CA PHE A 58 -23.35 13.37 -22.04
C PHE A 58 -24.37 12.35 -21.55
N PHE A 59 -25.48 12.19 -22.27
CA PHE A 59 -26.47 11.16 -21.98
C PHE A 59 -25.87 9.74 -22.09
N TYR A 60 -25.03 9.52 -23.11
CA TYR A 60 -24.34 8.25 -23.31
C TYR A 60 -23.22 8.04 -22.29
N VAL A 61 -22.54 9.10 -21.85
CA VAL A 61 -21.53 9.02 -20.79
C VAL A 61 -22.16 8.58 -19.47
N ILE A 62 -23.28 9.17 -19.07
CA ILE A 62 -24.00 8.80 -17.83
C ILE A 62 -24.49 7.35 -17.92
N GLY A 63 -25.07 6.95 -19.07
CA GLY A 63 -25.46 5.56 -19.31
C GLY A 63 -24.28 4.60 -19.23
N GLY A 64 -23.14 4.97 -19.82
CA GLY A 64 -21.90 4.18 -19.78
C GLY A 64 -21.33 4.01 -18.38
N VAL A 65 -21.34 5.07 -17.57
CA VAL A 65 -20.93 5.01 -16.15
C VAL A 65 -21.87 4.10 -15.35
N LEU A 66 -23.18 4.13 -15.63
CA LEU A 66 -24.16 3.26 -14.99
C LEU A 66 -23.95 1.78 -15.34
N VAL A 67 -23.74 1.48 -16.62
CA VAL A 67 -23.45 0.12 -17.09
C VAL A 67 -22.10 -0.38 -16.55
N GLY A 68 -21.08 0.47 -16.55
CA GLY A 68 -19.77 0.17 -15.98
C GLY A 68 -19.83 -0.06 -14.47
N GLY A 69 -20.55 0.80 -13.74
CA GLY A 69 -20.81 0.63 -12.30
C GLY A 69 -21.55 -0.67 -11.99
N MET A 70 -22.56 -1.02 -12.80
CA MET A 70 -23.25 -2.32 -12.68
C MET A 70 -22.32 -3.50 -12.98
N ALA A 71 -21.47 -3.42 -14.01
CA ALA A 71 -20.53 -4.49 -14.35
C ALA A 71 -19.50 -4.71 -13.23
N VAL A 72 -18.93 -3.63 -12.67
CA VAL A 72 -17.99 -3.69 -11.55
C VAL A 72 -18.67 -4.22 -10.28
N TRP A 73 -19.90 -3.79 -10.00
CA TRP A 73 -20.67 -4.27 -8.86
C TRP A 73 -21.06 -5.75 -9.00
N THR A 74 -21.60 -6.16 -10.15
CA THR A 74 -21.97 -7.56 -10.42
C THR A 74 -20.73 -8.46 -10.39
N TRP A 75 -19.60 -8.01 -10.93
CA TRP A 75 -18.32 -8.70 -10.79
C TRP A 75 -17.86 -8.79 -9.33
N GLY A 76 -17.98 -7.70 -8.55
CA GLY A 76 -17.66 -7.69 -7.12
C GLY A 76 -18.53 -8.63 -6.27
N VAL A 77 -19.78 -8.84 -6.67
CA VAL A 77 -20.72 -9.78 -6.04
C VAL A 77 -20.52 -11.22 -6.52
N LEU A 78 -20.19 -11.45 -7.81
CA LEU A 78 -19.96 -12.77 -8.38
C LEU A 78 -18.54 -13.31 -8.14
N ARG A 79 -17.55 -12.46 -7.84
CA ARG A 79 -16.18 -12.89 -7.51
C ARG A 79 -16.11 -14.00 -6.45
N PRO A 80 -16.85 -13.93 -5.31
CA PRO A 80 -16.87 -15.04 -4.35
C PRO A 80 -17.57 -16.32 -4.84
N LEU A 81 -18.26 -16.30 -5.99
CA LEU A 81 -19.05 -17.42 -6.54
C LEU A 81 -18.44 -18.08 -7.80
N LEU A 82 -17.67 -17.35 -8.61
CA LEU A 82 -17.18 -17.81 -9.93
C LEU A 82 -15.78 -18.47 -9.91
N GLY A 83 -15.13 -18.57 -8.77
CA GLY A 83 -13.86 -19.31 -8.64
C GLY A 83 -12.95 -18.66 -7.62
N ALA A 84 -12.13 -19.40 -6.89
CA ALA A 84 -11.97 -20.85 -6.82
C ALA A 84 -11.28 -21.13 -5.49
N GLU A 85 -11.23 -22.39 -5.12
CA GLU A 85 -10.51 -22.97 -3.99
C GLU A 85 -9.15 -22.31 -3.72
N PRO A 86 -8.69 -22.31 -2.45
CA PRO A 86 -7.31 -21.95 -2.16
C PRO A 86 -6.40 -22.77 -3.07
N THR A 87 -5.53 -22.09 -3.83
CA THR A 87 -4.41 -22.75 -4.51
C THR A 87 -3.50 -23.35 -3.46
N THR A 88 -3.85 -24.53 -2.95
CA THR A 88 -2.88 -25.49 -2.46
C THR A 88 -2.12 -25.93 -3.70
N THR A 89 -0.94 -25.34 -3.91
CA THR A 89 0.09 -25.98 -4.70
C THR A 89 0.39 -27.32 -4.01
N SER A 90 -0.29 -28.38 -4.45
CA SER A 90 0.01 -29.75 -4.06
C SER A 90 1.36 -30.10 -4.65
N VAL A 91 2.39 -29.99 -3.81
CA VAL A 91 3.63 -30.75 -3.96
C VAL A 91 3.24 -32.23 -4.08
N PRO A 92 3.78 -33.00 -5.03
CA PRO A 92 3.41 -34.39 -5.22
C PRO A 92 3.63 -35.19 -3.93
N THR A 93 2.56 -35.86 -3.51
CA THR A 93 2.47 -36.80 -2.40
C THR A 93 3.50 -37.92 -2.58
N PHE A 94 4.54 -37.91 -1.75
CA PHE A 94 5.19 -39.15 -1.31
C PHE A 94 4.37 -39.70 -0.13
N ALA A 95 4.05 -41.00 -0.20
CA ALA A 95 3.16 -41.70 0.71
C ALA A 95 3.60 -41.64 2.19
N PRO A 96 2.66 -41.74 3.16
CA PRO A 96 2.96 -41.66 4.58
C PRO A 96 3.53 -42.99 5.07
N VAL A 97 4.79 -43.00 5.49
CA VAL A 97 5.31 -44.08 6.34
C VAL A 97 4.92 -43.76 7.78
N ALA A 98 4.15 -44.68 8.35
CA ALA A 98 3.71 -44.84 9.72
C ALA A 98 4.35 -43.95 10.81
N ALA A 99 3.49 -43.27 11.56
CA ALA A 99 3.81 -42.66 12.84
C ALA A 99 4.18 -43.71 13.90
N PRO A 100 5.16 -43.40 14.77
CA PRO A 100 5.15 -43.80 16.17
C PRO A 100 4.77 -42.60 17.07
N PRO A 101 4.40 -42.86 18.34
CA PRO A 101 3.36 -42.11 19.04
C PRO A 101 3.86 -40.84 19.75
N LEU A 102 2.88 -39.99 20.08
CA LEU A 102 2.95 -38.97 21.12
C LEU A 102 3.82 -39.44 22.31
N GLN A 103 4.93 -38.74 22.55
CA GLN A 103 5.54 -38.64 23.86
C GLN A 103 5.69 -37.17 24.21
N THR A 104 4.91 -36.78 25.22
CA THR A 104 5.10 -35.62 26.06
C THR A 104 6.47 -35.73 26.72
N GLU A 105 7.44 -34.89 26.37
CA GLU A 105 8.49 -34.45 27.29
C GLU A 105 9.28 -33.26 26.73
N THR A 106 9.45 -32.27 27.60
CA THR A 106 10.20 -31.04 27.47
C THR A 106 11.63 -31.30 26.98
N GLN A 107 11.99 -30.82 25.78
CA GLN A 107 13.41 -30.61 25.45
C GLN A 107 13.61 -29.43 24.49
N PRO A 108 14.49 -28.47 24.82
CA PRO A 108 14.67 -27.24 24.08
C PRO A 108 15.43 -27.53 22.78
N ASN A 109 14.91 -27.03 21.65
CA ASN A 109 15.68 -27.04 20.41
C ASN A 109 17.02 -26.31 20.63
N PRO A 110 18.15 -26.87 20.17
CA PRO A 110 19.45 -26.25 20.37
C PRO A 110 19.50 -24.89 19.66
N PRO A 111 20.13 -23.88 20.27
CA PRO A 111 20.17 -22.54 19.72
C PRO A 111 21.00 -22.58 18.43
N LYS A 112 20.34 -22.34 17.30
CA LYS A 112 21.06 -22.01 16.07
C LYS A 112 21.82 -20.71 16.34
N SER A 113 23.13 -20.80 16.13
CA SER A 113 24.16 -19.86 16.54
C SER A 113 23.87 -18.38 16.26
N GLY A 114 24.14 -17.55 17.26
CA GLY A 114 24.65 -16.19 17.11
C GLY A 114 23.59 -15.08 17.08
N THR A 115 23.37 -14.46 18.25
CA THR A 115 22.33 -13.44 18.56
C THR A 115 20.94 -14.05 18.74
N ALA A 116 20.53 -14.26 20.00
CA ALA A 116 19.17 -14.62 20.32
C ALA A 116 18.28 -13.40 20.05
N PHE A 117 17.84 -13.27 18.81
CA PHE A 117 16.82 -12.32 18.40
C PHE A 117 15.53 -12.62 19.17
N ASP A 118 15.19 -11.78 20.15
CA ASP A 118 13.91 -11.92 20.85
C ASP A 118 12.82 -11.25 20.01
N ARG A 119 12.15 -12.11 19.22
CA ARG A 119 11.03 -11.72 18.35
C ARG A 119 9.92 -11.01 19.12
N ASN A 120 9.65 -11.40 20.36
CA ASN A 120 8.60 -10.77 21.17
C ASN A 120 9.05 -9.39 21.65
N MET A 121 10.32 -9.25 22.04
CA MET A 121 10.89 -7.96 22.39
C MET A 121 10.83 -6.99 21.21
N LEU A 122 11.27 -7.41 20.02
CA LEU A 122 11.25 -6.53 18.84
C LEU A 122 9.82 -6.13 18.45
N PHE A 123 8.88 -7.08 18.49
CA PHE A 123 7.48 -6.78 18.22
C PHE A 123 6.95 -5.68 19.16
N ASN A 124 7.22 -5.82 20.46
CA ASN A 124 6.79 -4.83 21.45
C ASN A 124 7.48 -3.47 21.26
N GLU A 125 8.76 -3.46 20.89
CA GLU A 125 9.51 -2.24 20.60
C GLU A 125 8.92 -1.50 19.39
N ILE A 126 8.70 -2.20 18.27
CA ILE A 126 8.07 -1.63 17.07
C ILE A 126 6.66 -1.13 17.41
N ARG A 127 5.84 -1.96 18.05
CA ARG A 127 4.45 -1.62 18.38
C ARG A 127 4.35 -0.38 19.27
N SER A 128 5.25 -0.25 20.25
CA SER A 128 5.17 0.81 21.26
C SER A 128 5.77 2.13 20.80
N ARG A 129 6.81 2.10 19.95
CA ARG A 129 7.57 3.29 19.58
C ARG A 129 7.40 3.73 18.14
N LEU A 130 6.98 2.85 17.24
CA LEU A 130 6.89 3.15 15.81
C LEU A 130 5.45 3.36 15.38
N GLY A 131 5.21 4.46 14.67
CA GLY A 131 3.95 4.75 13.99
C GLY A 131 3.85 4.01 12.66
N ARG A 132 2.68 4.10 12.02
CA ARG A 132 2.43 3.40 10.74
C ARG A 132 3.44 3.80 9.67
N ASP A 133 3.75 5.09 9.57
CA ASP A 133 4.75 5.60 8.64
C ASP A 133 6.16 5.05 8.90
N ASP A 134 6.51 4.79 10.16
CA ASP A 134 7.81 4.21 10.50
C ASP A 134 7.89 2.74 10.12
N VAL A 135 6.78 2.00 10.22
CA VAL A 135 6.71 0.61 9.73
C VAL A 135 6.80 0.56 8.20
N LEU A 136 6.22 1.54 7.50
CA LEU A 136 6.41 1.68 6.05
C LEU A 136 7.87 1.99 5.69
N ASP A 137 8.55 2.78 6.51
CA ASP A 137 9.99 2.99 6.34
C ASP A 137 10.79 1.70 6.56
N LEU A 138 10.40 0.86 7.53
CA LEU A 138 11.06 -0.44 7.73
C LEU A 138 10.93 -1.33 6.50
N LEU A 139 9.73 -1.40 5.91
CA LEU A 139 9.53 -2.15 4.66
C LEU A 139 10.42 -1.61 3.54
N PHE A 140 10.49 -0.28 3.42
CA PHE A 140 11.37 0.38 2.46
C PHE A 140 12.86 0.08 2.70
N ASP A 141 13.31 0.17 3.95
CA ASP A 141 14.70 -0.09 4.36
C ASP A 141 15.12 -1.55 4.14
N LEU A 142 14.17 -2.47 4.29
CA LEU A 142 14.36 -3.90 4.04
C LEU A 142 14.14 -4.29 2.57
N ASN A 143 13.82 -3.32 1.71
CA ASN A 143 13.49 -3.55 0.31
C ASN A 143 12.37 -4.59 0.12
N ILE A 144 11.42 -4.63 1.05
CA ILE A 144 10.25 -5.50 1.01
C ILE A 144 9.15 -4.78 0.26
N GLN A 145 8.49 -5.46 -0.68
CA GLN A 145 7.41 -4.84 -1.41
C GLN A 145 6.15 -4.79 -0.55
N GLU A 146 5.44 -3.65 -0.55
CA GLU A 146 4.27 -3.47 0.31
C GLU A 146 3.18 -4.52 0.07
N ASN A 147 2.99 -4.98 -1.17
CA ASN A 147 2.03 -6.01 -1.55
C ASN A 147 2.36 -7.42 -1.02
N GLU A 148 3.61 -7.68 -0.61
CA GLU A 148 4.01 -8.97 -0.02
C GLU A 148 3.56 -9.10 1.43
N VAL A 149 3.39 -7.96 2.11
CA VAL A 149 3.14 -7.89 3.55
C VAL A 149 1.77 -7.30 3.87
N MET A 150 1.26 -6.41 3.02
CA MET A 150 0.02 -5.68 3.26
C MET A 150 -1.23 -6.38 2.75
N THR A 151 -2.30 -6.29 3.54
CA THR A 151 -3.64 -6.78 3.17
C THR A 151 -4.67 -5.66 3.24
N LEU A 152 -5.78 -5.80 2.50
CA LEU A 152 -6.80 -4.75 2.28
C LEU A 152 -7.52 -4.24 3.55
N ASN A 153 -7.41 -4.94 4.69
CA ASN A 153 -8.04 -4.58 5.98
C ASN A 153 -7.08 -4.80 7.16
N GLN A 154 -5.79 -4.51 6.97
CA GLN A 154 -4.76 -4.82 7.94
C GLN A 154 -4.77 -3.85 9.14
N THR A 155 -4.65 -4.40 10.35
CA THR A 155 -4.34 -3.63 11.56
C THR A 155 -2.84 -3.41 11.67
N MET A 156 -2.41 -2.38 12.40
CA MET A 156 -0.99 -2.10 12.65
C MET A 156 -0.25 -3.33 13.21
N ASP A 157 -0.84 -4.01 14.20
CA ASP A 157 -0.27 -5.22 14.78
C ASP A 157 -0.04 -6.32 13.74
N SER A 158 -1.02 -6.54 12.85
CA SER A 158 -0.89 -7.54 11.77
C SER A 158 0.11 -7.13 10.69
N LEU A 159 0.33 -5.84 10.46
CA LEU A 159 1.40 -5.35 9.57
C LEU A 159 2.78 -5.66 10.14
N ILE A 160 2.98 -5.39 11.43
CA ILE A 160 4.23 -5.68 12.12
C ILE A 160 4.50 -7.18 12.11
N ILE A 161 3.49 -8.01 12.44
CA ILE A 161 3.64 -9.48 12.44
C ILE A 161 4.02 -9.98 11.05
N ASN A 162 3.26 -9.61 10.01
CA ASN A 162 3.53 -10.07 8.64
C ASN A 162 4.93 -9.64 8.16
N MET A 163 5.37 -8.43 8.51
CA MET A 163 6.70 -7.95 8.16
C MET A 163 7.78 -8.78 8.86
N MET A 164 7.59 -9.07 10.15
CA MET A 164 8.53 -9.88 10.93
C MET A 164 8.60 -11.32 10.44
N ASP A 165 7.46 -11.91 10.07
CA ASP A 165 7.40 -13.23 9.44
C ASP A 165 8.15 -13.24 8.11
N PHE A 166 7.88 -12.26 7.24
CA PHE A 166 8.57 -12.14 5.95
C PHE A 166 10.08 -11.97 6.13
N ALA A 167 10.52 -11.13 7.06
CA ALA A 167 11.94 -10.92 7.35
C ALA A 167 12.60 -12.20 7.91
N ASP A 168 11.89 -13.00 8.70
CA ASP A 168 12.37 -14.28 9.22
C ASP A 168 12.51 -15.34 8.11
N GLU A 169 11.51 -15.45 7.24
CA GLU A 169 11.53 -16.32 6.06
C GLU A 169 12.69 -16.01 5.10
N GLN A 170 13.01 -14.72 4.94
CA GLN A 170 14.13 -14.26 4.10
C GLN A 170 15.50 -14.30 4.82
N GLY A 171 15.56 -14.71 6.09
CA GLY A 171 16.79 -14.70 6.89
C GLY A 171 17.34 -13.29 7.18
N GLN A 172 16.48 -12.27 7.14
CA GLN A 172 16.80 -10.85 7.31
C GLN A 172 16.47 -10.30 8.71
N THR A 173 16.23 -11.15 9.71
CA THR A 173 15.88 -10.73 11.08
C THR A 173 16.90 -9.76 11.69
N GLY A 174 18.20 -9.98 11.45
CA GLY A 174 19.26 -9.06 11.87
C GLY A 174 19.21 -7.70 11.16
N ALA A 175 18.87 -7.69 9.87
CA ALA A 175 18.71 -6.44 9.12
C ALA A 175 17.48 -5.66 9.59
N LEU A 176 16.39 -6.34 9.95
CA LEU A 176 15.20 -5.74 10.54
C LEU A 176 15.53 -5.09 11.89
N ALA A 177 16.24 -5.78 12.79
CA ALA A 177 16.64 -5.20 14.07
C ALA A 177 17.48 -3.93 13.89
N LEU A 178 18.43 -3.95 12.96
CA LEU A 178 19.27 -2.80 12.61
C LEU A 178 18.45 -1.66 12.00
N ALA A 179 17.48 -1.96 11.13
CA ALA A 179 16.59 -0.96 10.54
C ALA A 179 15.73 -0.28 11.61
N VAL A 180 15.20 -1.05 12.57
CA VAL A 180 14.46 -0.52 13.73
C VAL A 180 15.33 0.42 14.55
N GLU A 181 16.56 0.03 14.87
CA GLU A 181 17.50 0.91 15.58
C GLU A 181 17.78 2.20 14.81
N ARG A 182 17.98 2.13 13.49
CA ARG A 182 18.24 3.31 12.64
C ARG A 182 17.06 4.27 12.59
N ILE A 183 15.82 3.78 12.64
CA ILE A 183 14.64 4.65 12.68
C ILE A 183 14.46 5.29 14.05
N LEU A 184 14.68 4.53 15.13
CA LEU A 184 14.54 5.02 16.49
C LEU A 184 15.66 6.00 16.88
N THR A 185 16.87 5.73 16.40
CA THR A 185 18.07 6.53 16.66
C THR A 185 18.75 6.87 15.33
N PRO A 186 18.19 7.82 14.55
CA PRO A 186 18.80 8.22 13.30
C PRO A 186 20.17 8.86 13.56
N PRO A 187 21.19 8.56 12.73
CA PRO A 187 22.48 9.21 12.85
C PRO A 187 22.33 10.72 12.64
N PRO A 188 23.09 11.57 13.35
CA PRO A 188 23.04 13.00 13.11
C PRO A 188 23.55 13.32 11.69
N PRO A 189 23.09 14.42 11.07
CA PRO A 189 23.46 14.78 9.69
C PRO A 189 24.97 14.86 9.44
N GLU A 190 25.72 15.29 10.44
CA GLU A 190 27.18 15.44 10.43
C GLU A 190 27.92 14.09 10.27
N ASN A 191 27.29 12.99 10.70
CA ASN A 191 27.85 11.64 10.64
C ASN A 191 27.40 10.86 9.40
N LEU A 192 26.64 11.49 8.50
CA LEU A 192 26.25 10.85 7.26
C LEU A 192 27.44 10.74 6.31
N PRO A 193 27.46 9.67 5.47
CA PRO A 193 28.41 9.62 4.38
C PRO A 193 28.21 10.83 3.48
N ARG A 194 29.33 11.40 3.02
CA ARG A 194 29.31 12.46 2.01
C ARG A 194 28.66 11.93 0.73
N ILE A 195 28.08 12.84 -0.05
CA ILE A 195 27.35 12.46 -1.27
C ILE A 195 28.25 11.70 -2.24
N GLU A 196 29.55 12.01 -2.30
CA GLU A 196 30.53 11.31 -3.16
C GLU A 196 30.69 9.81 -2.81
N LYS A 197 30.28 9.39 -1.61
CA LYS A 197 30.34 7.99 -1.15
C LYS A 197 28.98 7.29 -1.22
N ILE A 198 27.92 7.99 -1.65
CA ILE A 198 26.59 7.41 -1.82
C ILE A 198 26.45 7.02 -3.28
N ASP A 199 26.09 5.76 -3.50
CA ASP A 199 25.88 5.15 -4.82
C ASP A 199 24.54 4.38 -4.85
N SER A 200 24.20 3.80 -6.01
CA SER A 200 22.96 3.03 -6.17
C SER A 200 22.93 1.73 -5.35
N SER A 201 24.09 1.27 -4.88
CA SER A 201 24.22 0.10 -4.00
C SER A 201 24.02 0.44 -2.52
N SER A 202 24.01 1.72 -2.19
CA SER A 202 23.88 2.20 -0.82
C SER A 202 22.49 1.89 -0.25
N PRO A 203 22.38 1.53 1.05
CA PRO A 203 21.10 1.25 1.67
C PRO A 203 20.09 2.40 1.47
N PRO A 204 18.82 2.10 1.12
CA PRO A 204 17.80 3.13 0.87
C PRO A 204 17.62 4.10 2.03
N THR A 205 17.84 3.63 3.26
CA THR A 205 17.80 4.43 4.50
C THR A 205 18.77 5.60 4.50
N ILE A 206 19.99 5.39 3.97
CA ILE A 206 21.04 6.41 3.96
C ILE A 206 20.63 7.53 3.00
N LEU A 207 20.21 7.16 1.80
CA LEU A 207 19.76 8.11 0.78
C LEU A 207 18.53 8.89 1.28
N ARG A 208 17.57 8.22 1.91
CA ARG A 208 16.42 8.84 2.53
C ARG A 208 16.81 9.85 3.60
N HIS A 209 17.68 9.44 4.52
CA HIS A 209 18.11 10.30 5.62
C HIS A 209 18.96 11.49 5.12
N TYR A 210 19.77 11.29 4.09
CA TYR A 210 20.50 12.35 3.40
C TYR A 210 19.55 13.40 2.79
N LEU A 211 18.54 12.96 2.03
CA LEU A 211 17.52 13.85 1.46
C LEU A 211 16.73 14.59 2.53
N LEU A 212 16.40 13.92 3.65
CA LEU A 212 15.66 14.54 4.74
C LEU A 212 16.47 15.58 5.51
N SER A 213 17.78 15.41 5.62
CA SER A 213 18.66 16.31 6.36
C SER A 213 19.16 17.49 5.54
N HIS A 214 19.52 17.28 4.26
CA HIS A 214 20.22 18.29 3.46
C HIS A 214 19.33 19.11 2.51
N PHE A 215 18.14 18.61 2.17
CA PHE A 215 17.27 19.27 1.17
C PHE A 215 16.01 19.83 1.80
N LYS A 216 15.58 21.02 1.38
CA LYS A 216 14.26 21.55 1.72
C LYS A 216 13.21 20.97 0.77
N LEU A 217 11.94 21.14 1.13
CA LEU A 217 10.82 20.62 0.33
C LEU A 217 10.83 21.18 -1.10
N ILE A 218 11.21 22.46 -1.26
CA ILE A 218 11.29 23.11 -2.57
C ILE A 218 12.42 22.53 -3.44
N ASP A 219 13.55 22.16 -2.83
CA ASP A 219 14.68 21.55 -3.53
C ASP A 219 14.29 20.15 -4.02
N LEU A 220 13.61 19.37 -3.15
CA LEU A 220 13.09 18.05 -3.49
C LEU A 220 12.06 18.10 -4.63
N GLN A 221 11.18 19.10 -4.64
CA GLN A 221 10.24 19.33 -5.74
C GLN A 221 10.98 19.66 -7.05
N GLY A 222 12.03 20.47 -6.98
CA GLY A 222 12.89 20.77 -8.13
C GLY A 222 13.57 19.51 -8.68
N ILE A 223 14.10 18.65 -7.80
CA ILE A 223 14.71 17.36 -8.17
C ILE A 223 13.67 16.44 -8.82
N ALA A 224 12.49 16.29 -8.23
CA ALA A 224 11.42 15.46 -8.77
C ALA A 224 11.00 15.94 -10.17
N THR A 225 10.89 17.25 -10.37
CA THR A 225 10.56 17.84 -11.68
C THR A 225 11.63 17.51 -12.72
N ARG A 226 12.91 17.60 -12.38
CA ARG A 226 14.03 17.22 -13.27
C ARG A 226 14.02 15.73 -13.62
N LEU A 227 13.60 14.89 -12.68
CA LEU A 227 13.44 13.44 -12.87
C LEU A 227 12.12 13.06 -13.56
N ASN A 228 11.33 14.04 -14.02
CA ASN A 228 10.03 13.83 -14.65
C ASN A 228 9.05 13.02 -13.76
N VAL A 229 9.12 13.27 -12.45
CA VAL A 229 8.21 12.72 -11.45
C VAL A 229 7.13 13.76 -11.17
N ASP A 230 5.88 13.36 -11.32
CA ASP A 230 4.74 14.20 -10.96
C ASP A 230 4.67 14.33 -9.44
N TRP A 231 5.12 15.48 -8.93
CA TRP A 231 5.19 15.77 -7.51
C TRP A 231 3.82 15.74 -6.83
N GLU A 232 2.76 16.10 -7.56
CA GLU A 232 1.38 16.12 -7.02
C GLU A 232 0.82 14.71 -6.82
N GLN A 233 1.37 13.72 -7.54
CA GLN A 233 1.02 12.31 -7.37
C GLN A 233 1.70 11.67 -6.15
N LEU A 234 2.74 12.30 -5.60
CA LEU A 234 3.39 11.83 -4.38
C LEU A 234 2.56 12.32 -3.17
N ASP A 235 2.14 11.40 -2.32
CA ASP A 235 1.33 11.70 -1.11
C ASP A 235 1.94 12.86 -0.30
N THR A 236 1.17 13.95 -0.14
CA THR A 236 1.62 15.24 0.39
C THR A 236 1.55 15.36 1.90
N THR A 237 1.28 14.27 2.62
CA THR A 237 0.96 14.35 4.06
C THR A 237 2.14 14.87 4.91
N ASN A 238 3.37 14.45 4.63
CA ASN A 238 4.57 14.95 5.31
C ASN A 238 5.85 14.75 4.48
N LYS A 239 6.92 15.53 4.79
CA LYS A 239 8.21 15.47 4.08
C LYS A 239 8.81 14.05 4.07
N LYS A 240 8.64 13.32 5.17
CA LYS A 240 9.17 11.96 5.35
C LYS A 240 8.56 10.96 4.37
N SER A 241 7.24 11.00 4.23
CA SER A 241 6.46 10.17 3.30
C SER A 241 6.72 10.58 1.85
N LEU A 242 6.83 11.88 1.57
CA LEU A 242 7.21 12.38 0.25
C LEU A 242 8.56 11.83 -0.21
N VAL A 243 9.59 11.92 0.63
CA VAL A 243 10.92 11.39 0.29
C VAL A 243 10.87 9.87 0.10
N ARG A 244 10.19 9.13 0.98
CA ARG A 244 10.00 7.67 0.83
C ARG A 244 9.32 7.33 -0.50
N ASN A 245 8.22 7.99 -0.82
CA ASN A 245 7.43 7.73 -2.03
C ASN A 245 8.20 8.11 -3.29
N LEU A 246 8.96 9.22 -3.26
CA LEU A 246 9.88 9.59 -4.33
C LEU A 246 10.91 8.49 -4.57
N LEU A 247 11.57 8.00 -3.51
CA LEU A 247 12.58 6.94 -3.64
C LEU A 247 11.98 5.61 -4.09
N LEU A 248 10.79 5.25 -3.61
CA LEU A 248 10.05 4.08 -4.08
C LEU A 248 9.72 4.18 -5.57
N HIS A 249 9.25 5.35 -6.02
CA HIS A 249 8.93 5.60 -7.42
C HIS A 249 10.16 5.47 -8.32
N LEU A 250 11.29 6.04 -7.89
CA LEU A 250 12.56 5.97 -8.61
C LEU A 250 13.13 4.55 -8.63
N SER A 251 13.08 3.84 -7.49
CA SER A 251 13.55 2.45 -7.38
C SER A 251 12.78 1.52 -8.33
N ARG A 252 11.45 1.63 -8.38
CA ARG A 252 10.59 0.83 -9.29
C ARG A 252 10.89 1.07 -10.77
N ARG A 253 11.39 2.26 -11.11
CA ARG A 253 11.75 2.63 -12.49
C ARG A 253 13.24 2.47 -12.78
N ASN A 254 14.02 1.96 -11.82
CA ASN A 254 15.47 1.86 -11.88
C ASN A 254 16.15 3.22 -12.18
N GLN A 255 15.62 4.31 -11.60
CA GLN A 255 16.08 5.68 -11.81
C GLN A 255 16.85 6.26 -10.60
N THR A 256 17.19 5.43 -9.62
CA THR A 256 17.94 5.85 -8.43
C THR A 256 19.32 6.40 -8.79
N GLU A 257 19.96 5.87 -9.84
CA GLU A 257 21.24 6.36 -10.35
C GLU A 257 21.14 7.81 -10.85
N HIS A 258 20.11 8.12 -11.65
CA HIS A 258 19.89 9.48 -12.13
C HIS A 258 19.61 10.49 -11.00
N LEU A 259 18.98 10.05 -9.91
CA LEU A 259 18.85 10.87 -8.71
C LEU A 259 20.22 11.17 -8.11
N ILE A 260 21.06 10.15 -7.94
CA ILE A 260 22.40 10.30 -7.37
C ILE A 260 23.26 11.25 -8.21
N ASP A 261 23.24 11.11 -9.54
CA ASP A 261 23.94 12.00 -10.46
C ASP A 261 23.53 13.47 -10.27
N LEU A 262 22.22 13.72 -10.14
CA LEU A 262 21.69 15.07 -9.88
C LEU A 262 22.12 15.62 -8.52
N LEU A 263 22.20 14.76 -7.50
CA LEU A 263 22.64 15.16 -6.15
C LEU A 263 24.13 15.51 -6.14
N HIS A 264 24.97 14.77 -6.87
CA HIS A 264 26.38 15.10 -7.07
C HIS A 264 26.52 16.44 -7.80
N GLU A 265 25.74 16.68 -8.85
CA GLU A 265 25.76 17.95 -9.60
C GLU A 265 25.36 19.14 -8.71
N GLN A 266 24.29 19.03 -7.92
CA GLN A 266 23.83 20.12 -7.04
C GLN A 266 24.80 20.43 -5.90
N THR A 267 25.48 19.42 -5.37
CA THR A 267 26.47 19.61 -4.30
C THR A 267 27.74 20.27 -4.86
N ALA A 268 28.18 19.86 -6.05
CA ALA A 268 29.31 20.48 -6.74
C ALA A 268 29.07 21.97 -7.06
N VAL A 269 27.83 22.35 -7.38
CA VAL A 269 27.46 23.76 -7.60
C VAL A 269 27.42 24.56 -6.29
N SER A 270 27.00 23.94 -5.19
CA SER A 270 26.88 24.59 -3.89
C SER A 270 28.24 24.86 -3.22
N ASP A 271 29.25 24.02 -3.48
CA ASP A 271 30.62 24.21 -2.99
C ASP A 271 31.41 25.32 -3.74
N GLN A 272 30.89 25.84 -4.85
CA GLN A 272 31.51 26.90 -5.64
C GLN A 272 30.92 28.31 -5.38
N SER A 273 29.87 28.41 -4.56
CA SER A 273 29.19 29.67 -4.20
C SER A 273 29.49 30.10 -2.77
#